data_AF-A0A519M1K9-F1
#
_entry.id   AF-A0A519M1K9-F1
#
_cell.length_a   1.000
_cell.length_b   1.000
_cell.length_c   1.000
_cell.angle_alpha   90.00
_cell.angle_beta   90.00
_cell.angle_gamma   90.00
#
_symmetry.space_group_name_H-M   'P 1'
#
loop_
_entity.id
_entity.type
_entity.pdbx_description
1 polymer ?
#
loop_
_entity_poly.entity_id
_entity_poly.type
_entity_poly.pdbx_seq_one_letter_code
_entity_poly.pdbx_strand_id
1 'polypeptide(L)'
;MFETSIAGSLPKPAWLAETNKLWPQWMAEGDALRQAKADATLLWIKAQEDAGLDIVGDGEQSRQHFVHGFLEQVEGIDFEHKVKMGIRDNRYDAMVPQVVSALRLKG
;
A
#
# COMPACT_ATOMS: atom_id res chain seq x y z
N MET A 1 -17.30 -6.97 27.50
CA MET A 1 -16.00 -7.19 26.82
C MET A 1 -15.97 -6.28 25.60
N PHE A 2 -14.79 -5.81 25.19
CA PHE A 2 -14.63 -4.88 24.05
C PHE A 2 -14.06 -5.61 22.84
N GLU A 3 -14.56 -5.30 21.65
CA GLU A 3 -14.02 -5.81 20.39
C GLU A 3 -12.64 -5.20 20.10
N THR A 4 -11.77 -5.98 19.48
CA THR A 4 -10.38 -5.65 19.19
C THR A 4 -10.08 -5.75 17.69
N SER A 5 -9.31 -4.78 17.21
CA SER A 5 -8.83 -4.74 15.83
C SER A 5 -7.58 -3.87 15.72
N ILE A 6 -6.91 -3.94 14.58
CA ILE A 6 -5.77 -3.09 14.23
C ILE A 6 -6.18 -2.03 13.21
N ALA A 7 -5.38 -0.98 13.08
CA ALA A 7 -5.70 0.14 12.18
C ALA A 7 -5.58 -0.20 10.68
N GLY A 8 -4.82 -1.24 10.30
CA GLY A 8 -4.60 -1.61 8.90
C GLY A 8 -3.23 -2.24 8.66
N SER A 9 -2.27 -1.45 8.20
CA SER A 9 -0.97 -1.94 7.68
C SER A 9 -0.18 -2.77 8.67
N LEU A 10 0.34 -3.90 8.19
CA LEU A 10 1.30 -4.76 8.88
C LEU A 10 2.62 -4.82 8.08
N PRO A 11 3.77 -5.09 8.74
CA PRO A 11 5.06 -5.05 8.08
C PRO A 11 5.13 -6.07 6.95
N LYS A 12 5.52 -5.62 5.75
CA LYS A 12 5.69 -6.51 4.61
C LYS A 12 6.87 -7.45 4.87
N PRO A 13 6.70 -8.77 4.69
CA PRO A 13 7.81 -9.69 4.78
C PRO A 13 8.91 -9.34 3.77
N ALA A 14 10.17 -9.58 4.13
CA ALA A 14 11.32 -9.24 3.28
C ALA A 14 11.33 -9.95 1.92
N TRP A 15 10.63 -11.08 1.82
CA TRP A 15 10.45 -11.82 0.57
C TRP A 15 9.36 -11.22 -0.33
N LEU A 16 8.51 -10.33 0.18
CA LEU A 16 7.48 -9.64 -0.61
C LEU A 16 8.02 -8.33 -1.19
N ALA A 17 8.69 -7.51 -0.38
CA ALA A 17 9.17 -6.18 -0.77
C ALA A 17 10.40 -5.76 0.02
N GLU A 18 11.11 -4.75 -0.48
CA GLU A 18 12.27 -4.18 0.20
C GLU A 18 11.92 -3.66 1.60
N THR A 19 12.79 -3.92 2.57
CA THR A 19 12.61 -3.45 3.94
C THR A 19 13.26 -2.08 4.14
N ASN A 20 12.77 -1.32 5.12
CA ASN A 20 13.34 -0.02 5.52
C ASN A 20 13.40 1.04 4.41
N LYS A 21 12.51 0.96 3.41
CA LYS A 21 12.37 1.97 2.36
C LYS A 21 10.97 2.55 2.34
N LEU A 22 10.89 3.86 2.05
CA LEU A 22 9.61 4.57 1.93
C LEU A 22 8.82 4.13 0.69
N TRP A 23 9.54 3.79 -0.39
CA TRP A 23 8.99 3.32 -1.67
C TRP A 23 9.60 1.96 -2.02
N PRO A 24 9.20 0.89 -1.33
CA PRO A 24 9.85 -0.41 -1.49
C PRO A 24 9.51 -1.01 -2.85
N GLN A 25 10.50 -1.60 -3.52
CA GLN A 25 10.26 -2.40 -4.71
C GLN A 25 9.72 -3.78 -4.32
N TRP A 26 8.88 -4.36 -5.19
CA TRP A 26 8.46 -5.75 -5.06
C TRP A 26 9.63 -6.68 -5.40
N MET A 27 9.71 -7.82 -4.72
CA MET A 27 10.76 -8.83 -4.97
C MET A 27 10.48 -9.70 -6.19
N ALA A 28 9.22 -9.79 -6.60
CA ALA A 28 8.76 -10.59 -7.73
C ALA A 28 7.88 -9.76 -8.67
N GLU A 29 7.58 -10.32 -9.84
CA GLU A 29 6.70 -9.74 -10.85
C GLU A 29 5.68 -10.77 -11.38
N GLY A 30 4.71 -10.30 -12.17
CA GLY A 30 3.70 -11.16 -12.81
C GLY A 30 2.93 -12.06 -11.84
N ASP A 31 2.76 -13.33 -12.22
CA ASP A 31 2.03 -14.32 -11.42
C ASP A 31 2.70 -14.62 -10.08
N ALA A 32 4.03 -14.60 -10.04
CA ALA A 32 4.79 -14.83 -8.81
C ALA A 32 4.54 -13.72 -7.79
N LEU A 33 4.46 -12.45 -8.23
CA LEU A 33 4.08 -11.34 -7.36
C LEU A 33 2.65 -11.48 -6.84
N ARG A 34 1.72 -11.92 -7.70
CA ARG A 34 0.33 -12.12 -7.30
C ARG A 34 0.24 -13.17 -6.18
N GLN A 35 0.95 -14.29 -6.34
CA GLN A 35 1.02 -15.34 -5.33
C GLN A 35 1.68 -14.84 -4.04
N ALA A 36 2.83 -14.17 -4.14
CA ALA A 36 3.53 -13.63 -2.97
C ALA A 36 2.65 -12.64 -2.17
N LYS A 37 1.88 -11.78 -2.84
CA LYS A 37 0.92 -10.89 -2.17
C LYS A 37 -0.15 -11.67 -1.42
N ALA A 38 -0.71 -12.72 -2.03
CA ALA A 38 -1.71 -13.58 -1.40
C ALA A 38 -1.14 -14.33 -0.18
N ASP A 39 0.07 -14.88 -0.30
CA ASP A 39 0.76 -15.60 0.77
C ASP A 39 1.03 -14.68 1.97
N ALA A 40 1.44 -13.43 1.71
CA ALA A 40 1.73 -12.46 2.76
C ALA A 40 0.45 -12.03 3.49
N THR A 41 -0.63 -11.83 2.74
CA THR A 41 -1.95 -11.54 3.30
C THR A 41 -2.41 -12.69 4.21
N LEU A 42 -2.32 -13.94 3.72
CA LEU A 42 -2.72 -15.11 4.50
C LEU A 42 -1.91 -15.23 5.79
N LEU A 43 -0.59 -15.06 5.72
CA LEU A 43 0.28 -15.08 6.90
C LEU A 43 -0.22 -14.11 7.99
N TRP A 44 -0.55 -12.87 7.60
CA TRP A 44 -0.99 -11.86 8.56
C TRP A 44 -2.41 -12.06 9.07
N ILE A 45 -3.31 -12.63 8.26
CA ILE A 45 -4.63 -13.04 8.73
C ILE A 45 -4.47 -14.12 9.81
N LYS A 46 -3.68 -15.16 9.55
CA LYS A 46 -3.42 -16.24 10.53
C LYS A 46 -2.79 -15.71 11.82
N ALA A 47 -1.82 -14.80 11.72
CA ALA A 47 -1.19 -14.20 12.90
C ALA A 47 -2.17 -13.37 13.74
N GLN A 48 -3.13 -12.67 13.11
CA GLN A 48 -4.17 -11.92 13.81
C GLN A 48 -5.20 -12.84 14.47
N GLU A 49 -5.59 -13.92 13.79
CA GLU A 49 -6.46 -14.96 14.36
C GLU A 49 -5.81 -15.63 15.57
N ASP A 50 -4.53 -16.01 15.47
CA ASP A 50 -3.77 -16.62 16.56
C ASP A 50 -3.58 -15.66 17.75
N ALA A 51 -3.54 -14.35 17.49
CA ALA A 51 -3.51 -13.32 18.53
C ALA A 51 -4.87 -13.08 19.20
N GLY A 52 -5.96 -13.66 18.68
CA GLY A 52 -7.31 -13.54 19.22
C GLY A 52 -8.00 -12.21 18.91
N LEU A 53 -7.66 -11.54 17.80
CA LEU A 53 -8.38 -10.34 17.37
C LEU A 53 -9.81 -10.68 16.90
N ASP A 54 -10.77 -9.83 17.25
CA ASP A 54 -12.17 -10.00 16.86
C ASP A 54 -12.42 -9.64 15.38
N ILE A 55 -11.74 -8.60 14.89
CA ILE A 55 -11.86 -8.12 13.51
C ILE A 55 -10.47 -8.07 12.89
N VAL A 56 -10.23 -8.95 11.91
CA VAL A 56 -8.95 -9.08 11.20
C VAL A 56 -8.93 -8.29 9.89
N GLY A 57 -7.74 -7.86 9.46
CA GLY A 57 -7.52 -7.19 8.18
C GLY A 57 -6.48 -7.89 7.30
N ASP A 58 -6.36 -7.45 6.05
CA ASP A 58 -5.40 -7.99 5.07
C ASP A 58 -3.95 -7.50 5.28
N GLY A 59 -3.72 -6.66 6.29
CA GLY A 59 -2.42 -6.05 6.59
C GLY A 59 -1.90 -5.12 5.49
N GLU A 60 -2.73 -4.74 4.51
CA GLU A 60 -2.36 -3.97 3.32
C GLU A 60 -1.24 -4.58 2.48
N GLN A 61 -1.07 -5.91 2.51
CA GLN A 61 0.11 -6.56 1.92
C GLN A 61 0.23 -6.32 0.40
N SER A 62 -0.90 -6.25 -0.31
CA SER A 62 -0.94 -6.01 -1.75
C SER A 62 -0.67 -4.56 -2.18
N ARG A 63 -0.77 -3.59 -1.25
CA ARG A 63 -0.61 -2.16 -1.52
C ARG A 63 0.84 -1.71 -1.36
N GLN A 64 1.36 -1.00 -2.36
CA GLN A 64 2.70 -0.43 -2.30
C GLN A 64 2.73 0.90 -1.54
N HIS A 65 1.70 1.74 -1.74
CA HIS A 65 1.54 3.03 -1.09
C HIS A 65 0.05 3.38 -0.98
N PHE A 66 -0.38 3.96 0.14
CA PHE A 66 -1.79 4.20 0.44
C PHE A 66 -2.47 5.17 -0.53
N VAL A 67 -1.73 6.14 -1.08
CA VAL A 67 -2.25 7.08 -2.09
C VAL A 67 -2.09 6.52 -3.50
N HIS A 68 -0.88 6.11 -3.87
CA HIS A 68 -0.56 5.89 -5.28
C HIS A 68 -1.26 4.65 -5.83
N GLY A 69 -1.47 3.61 -5.01
CA GLY A 69 -2.25 2.44 -5.43
C GLY A 69 -3.69 2.78 -5.76
N PHE A 70 -4.26 3.81 -5.15
CA PHE A 70 -5.61 4.30 -5.50
C PHE A 70 -5.58 5.20 -6.73
N LEU A 71 -4.64 6.15 -6.82
CA LEU A 71 -4.57 7.11 -7.92
C LEU A 71 -4.36 6.46 -9.29
N GLU A 72 -3.76 5.27 -9.34
CA GLU A 72 -3.66 4.47 -10.58
C GLU A 72 -5.03 4.15 -11.20
N GLN A 73 -6.10 4.12 -10.40
CA GLN A 73 -7.47 3.88 -10.83
C GLN A 73 -8.28 5.17 -11.01
N VAL A 74 -7.65 6.34 -11.00
CA VAL A 74 -8.32 7.64 -11.10
C VAL A 74 -7.87 8.37 -12.36
N GLU A 75 -8.84 8.77 -13.19
CA GLU A 75 -8.64 9.65 -14.36
C GLU A 75 -8.47 11.12 -13.93
N GLY A 76 -7.86 11.92 -14.81
CA GLY A 76 -7.61 13.34 -14.55
C GLY A 76 -6.36 13.63 -13.70
N ILE A 77 -5.53 12.60 -13.50
CA ILE A 77 -4.24 12.68 -12.82
C ILE A 77 -3.10 12.53 -13.83
N ASP A 78 -2.18 13.49 -13.82
CA ASP A 78 -0.94 13.46 -14.60
C ASP A 78 0.19 12.83 -13.78
N PHE A 79 0.67 11.67 -14.23
CA PHE A 79 1.81 10.94 -13.65
C PHE A 79 3.12 11.18 -14.42
N GLU A 80 3.08 11.84 -15.58
CA GLU A 80 4.24 12.15 -16.42
C GLU A 80 4.92 13.44 -15.92
N HIS A 81 4.16 14.52 -15.76
CA HIS A 81 4.67 15.83 -15.33
C HIS A 81 4.57 16.00 -13.82
N LYS A 82 5.32 15.20 -13.06
CA LYS A 82 5.32 15.31 -11.59
C LYS A 82 5.96 16.62 -11.13
N VAL A 83 5.47 17.14 -10.01
CA VAL A 83 6.05 18.32 -9.33
C VAL A 83 6.70 17.93 -8.02
N LYS A 84 7.73 18.67 -7.64
CA LYS A 84 8.44 18.47 -6.37
C LYS A 84 7.67 19.15 -5.25
N MET A 85 7.27 18.40 -4.23
CA MET A 85 6.62 18.92 -3.03
C MET A 85 7.31 18.43 -1.77
N GLY A 86 7.39 19.30 -0.76
CA GLY A 86 7.83 18.93 0.57
C GLY A 86 6.72 18.21 1.33
N ILE A 87 7.06 17.09 1.95
CA ILE A 87 6.13 16.21 2.66
C ILE A 87 6.41 16.27 4.15
N ARG A 88 5.32 16.27 4.95
CA ARG A 88 5.35 16.24 6.42
C ARG A 88 6.23 17.37 6.97
N ASP A 89 5.80 18.60 6.74
CA ASP A 89 6.54 19.82 7.13
C ASP A 89 7.97 19.83 6.58
N ASN A 90 8.11 19.54 5.28
CA ASN A 90 9.40 19.49 4.57
C ASN A 90 10.43 18.53 5.17
N ARG A 91 9.99 17.48 5.87
CA ARG A 91 10.89 16.42 6.36
C ARG A 91 11.60 15.69 5.22
N TYR A 92 10.95 15.61 4.06
CA TYR A 92 11.54 15.13 2.81
C TYR A 92 10.77 15.66 1.60
N ASP A 93 11.42 15.63 0.44
CA ASP A 93 10.78 15.99 -0.82
C ASP A 93 10.32 14.74 -1.59
N ALA A 94 9.21 14.85 -2.31
CA ALA A 94 8.72 13.81 -3.21
C ALA A 94 8.26 14.41 -4.55
N MET A 95 8.42 13.64 -5.61
CA MET A 95 7.80 13.92 -6.91
C MET A 95 6.38 13.37 -6.88
N VAL A 96 5.38 14.26 -6.92
CA VAL A 96 3.96 13.91 -6.79
C VAL A 96 3.21 14.17 -8.09
N PRO A 97 2.19 13.35 -8.42
CA PRO A 97 1.35 13.57 -9.59
C PRO A 97 0.43 14.79 -9.38
N GLN A 98 -0.13 15.30 -10.48
CA GLN A 98 -0.96 16.50 -10.47
C GLN A 98 -2.39 16.20 -10.90
N VAL A 99 -3.36 16.91 -10.31
CA VAL A 99 -4.75 16.93 -10.83
C VAL A 99 -4.80 17.94 -11.96
N VAL A 100 -5.12 17.49 -13.17
CA VAL A 100 -5.14 18.31 -14.39
C VAL A 100 -6.54 18.46 -15.01
N SER A 101 -7.50 17.67 -14.53
CA SER A 101 -8.90 17.77 -14.96
C SER A 101 -9.86 17.17 -13.92
N ALA A 102 -11.16 17.10 -14.24
CA ALA A 102 -12.16 16.51 -13.35
C ALA A 102 -11.87 15.02 -13.11
N LEU A 103 -11.84 14.63 -11.83
CA LEU A 103 -11.50 13.27 -11.42
C LEU A 103 -12.67 12.29 -11.64
N ARG A 104 -12.35 11.11 -12.15
CA ARG A 104 -13.29 9.98 -12.30
C ARG A 104 -12.60 8.67 -11.96
N LEU A 105 -13.32 7.70 -11.42
CA LEU A 105 -12.80 6.35 -11.27
C LEU A 105 -12.78 5.66 -12.64
N LYS A 106 -11.76 4.84 -12.88
CA LYS A 106 -11.72 3.95 -14.04
C LYS A 106 -12.70 2.79 -13.81
N GLY A 107 -13.64 2.62 -14.72
CA GLY A 107 -14.74 1.64 -14.61
C GLY A 107 -16.05 2.25 -14.14
#